data_AF-A0A820N3K5-F1
#
_entry.id   AF-A0A820N3K5-F1
#
_cell.length_a   1.000
_cell.length_b   1.000
_cell.length_c   1.000
_cell.angle_alpha   90.00
_cell.angle_beta   90.00
_cell.angle_gamma   90.00
#
_symmetry.space_group_name_H-M   'P 1'
#
loop_
_entity.id
_entity.type
_entity.pdbx_description
1 polymer ?
#
loop_
_entity_poly.entity_id
_entity_poly.type
_entity_poly.pdbx_seq_one_letter_code
_entity_poly.pdbx_strand_id
1 'polypeptide(L)' 'MTLLIEDASNSYSIATGDFNNDKEVDIAVANFGTNDISVLLLRYQPDFVNSTVYYQKTNPHPSAVAIGDFNND' A
#
# COMPACT_ATOMS: atom_id res chain seq x y z
N MET A 1 -10.13 -17.54 -19.75
CA MET A 1 -10.10 -16.25 -19.02
C MET A 1 -8.64 -15.87 -18.88
N THR A 2 -8.13 -15.15 -19.87
CA THR A 2 -6.74 -14.67 -19.85
C THR A 2 -6.74 -13.39 -19.02
N LEU A 3 -6.08 -13.41 -17.87
CA LEU A 3 -5.92 -12.24 -17.04
C LEU A 3 -4.99 -11.27 -17.77
N LEU A 4 -5.55 -10.20 -18.34
CA LEU A 4 -4.77 -9.03 -18.74
C LEU A 4 -4.26 -8.40 -17.44
N ILE A 5 -3.03 -8.70 -17.03
CA ILE A 5 -2.32 -7.85 -16.07
C ILE A 5 -1.71 -6.73 -16.90
N GLU A 6 -2.50 -5.68 -17.15
CA GLU A 6 -1.90 -4.37 -17.32
C GLU A 6 -1.57 -3.87 -15.91
N ASP A 7 -0.32 -4.06 -15.48
CA ASP A 7 0.17 -3.40 -14.27
C ASP A 7 0.40 -1.91 -14.58
N ALA A 8 -0.72 -1.20 -14.77
CA ALA A 8 -0.73 0.23 -15.04
C ALA A 8 -0.20 1.05 -13.85
N SER A 9 -0.01 0.41 -12.68
CA SER A 9 0.43 1.08 -11.45
C SER A 9 1.83 1.67 -11.60
N ASN A 10 2.72 1.03 -12.37
CA ASN A 10 4.13 1.38 -12.48
C ASN A 10 4.70 1.81 -11.12
N SER A 11 4.63 0.92 -10.13
CA SER A 11 4.93 1.24 -8.73
C SER A 11 6.41 1.57 -8.51
N TYR A 12 6.71 2.68 -7.83
CA TYR A 12 8.09 3.18 -7.66
C TYR A 12 8.67 2.93 -6.27
N SER A 13 7.81 2.86 -5.25
CA SER A 13 8.25 2.75 -3.85
C SER A 13 7.25 1.94 -3.04
N ILE A 14 7.79 1.18 -2.09
CA ILE A 14 7.04 0.44 -1.08
C ILE A 14 7.56 0.82 0.30
N ALA A 15 6.69 0.81 1.29
CA ALA A 15 7.05 0.92 2.70
C ALA A 15 6.15 0.01 3.56
N THR A 16 6.65 -0.46 4.69
CA THR A 16 5.95 -1.40 5.59
C THR A 16 5.89 -0.89 7.03
N GLY A 17 4.78 -1.13 7.73
CA GLY A 17 4.60 -0.78 9.14
C GLY A 17 3.26 -1.30 9.65
N ASP A 18 2.97 -1.16 10.95
CA ASP A 18 1.62 -1.41 11.48
C ASP A 18 0.85 -0.09 11.43
N PHE A 19 -0.11 0.04 10.51
CA PHE A 19 -0.81 1.30 10.26
C PHE A 19 -2.16 1.39 10.96
N ASN A 20 -2.68 0.26 11.46
CA ASN A 20 -3.99 0.18 12.09
C ASN A 20 -3.93 -0.32 13.56
N ASN A 21 -2.73 -0.55 14.09
CA ASN A 21 -2.42 -1.01 15.44
C ASN A 21 -2.99 -2.41 15.76
N ASP A 22 -2.98 -3.31 14.78
CA ASP A 22 -3.41 -4.70 14.96
C ASP A 22 -2.24 -5.69 15.15
N LYS A 23 -1.00 -5.19 15.14
CA LYS A 23 0.27 -5.92 15.27
C LYS A 23 0.65 -6.78 14.07
N GLU A 24 -0.06 -6.67 12.96
CA GLU A 24 0.34 -7.26 11.68
C GLU A 24 1.09 -6.22 10.83
N VAL A 25 1.89 -6.70 9.88
CA VAL A 25 2.64 -5.81 8.98
C VAL A 25 1.75 -5.41 7.80
N ASP A 26 1.50 -4.11 7.67
CA ASP A 26 0.81 -3.49 6.54
C ASP A 26 1.78 -2.97 5.48
N ILE A 27 1.26 -2.62 4.30
CA ILE A 27 2.03 -2.17 3.15
C ILE A 27 1.48 -0.86 2.59
N ALA A 28 2.35 0.11 2.30
CA ALA A 28 2.03 1.31 1.52
C ALA A 28 2.84 1.32 0.21
N VAL A 29 2.20 1.69 -0.90
CA VAL A 29 2.79 1.66 -2.26
C VAL A 29 2.54 2.99 -2.97
N ALA A 30 3.59 3.59 -3.54
CA ALA A 30 3.48 4.71 -4.47
C ALA A 30 3.30 4.19 -5.90
N ASN A 31 2.09 4.34 -6.44
CA ASN A 31 1.76 3.93 -7.80
C ASN A 31 1.93 5.13 -8.73
N PHE A 32 3.11 5.24 -9.35
CA PHE A 32 3.43 6.35 -10.24
C PHE A 32 2.46 6.40 -11.43
N GLY A 33 2.24 5.28 -12.10
CA GLY A 33 1.44 5.19 -13.32
C GLY A 33 -0.04 5.45 -13.12
N THR A 34 -0.62 5.05 -11.97
CA THR A 34 -2.04 5.30 -11.66
C THR A 34 -2.28 6.61 -10.90
N ASN A 35 -1.23 7.33 -10.50
CA ASN A 35 -1.33 8.57 -9.72
C ASN A 35 -2.07 8.39 -8.39
N ASP A 36 -1.72 7.35 -7.63
CA ASP A 36 -2.26 7.10 -6.29
C ASP A 36 -1.24 6.45 -5.36
N ILE A 37 -1.53 6.55 -4.07
CA ILE A 37 -0.88 5.73 -3.05
C ILE A 37 -1.90 4.68 -2.62
N SER A 38 -1.48 3.41 -2.57
CA SER A 38 -2.26 2.33 -1.99
C SER A 38 -1.75 1.99 -0.60
N VAL A 39 -2.65 1.72 0.34
CA VAL A 39 -2.37 1.16 1.67
C VAL A 39 -3.12 -0.15 1.79
N LEU A 40 -2.39 -1.24 2.00
CA LEU A 40 -2.91 -2.58 2.18
C LEU A 40 -2.79 -2.93 3.66
N LEU A 41 -3.94 -3.03 4.34
CA LEU A 41 -4.00 -3.54 5.70
C LEU A 41 -4.05 -5.05 5.65
N LEU A 42 -3.03 -5.73 6.19
CA LEU A 42 -2.91 -7.18 6.12
C LEU A 42 -3.39 -7.82 7.41
N ARG A 43 -4.00 -8.99 7.29
CA ARG A 43 -4.38 -9.80 8.45
C ARG A 43 -4.01 -11.25 8.22
N TYR A 44 -3.14 -11.76 9.06
CA TYR A 44 -2.69 -13.14 9.00
C TYR A 44 -3.66 -14.05 9.75
N GLN A 45 -4.11 -15.09 9.08
CA GLN A 45 -4.83 -16.21 9.66
C GLN A 45 -4.06 -17.50 9.36
N PRO A 46 -4.27 -18.60 10.10
CA PRO A 46 -3.47 -19.82 9.96
C PRO A 46 -3.27 -20.32 8.53
N ASP A 47 -4.25 -20.10 7.65
CA ASP A 47 -4.25 -20.63 6.28
C ASP A 47 -4.33 -19.56 5.18
N PHE A 48 -4.48 -18.27 5.52
CA PHE A 48 -4.62 -17.21 4.52
C PHE A 48 -4.28 -15.82 5.06
N VAL A 49 -3.97 -14.91 4.12
CA VAL A 49 -3.83 -13.49 4.39
C VAL A 49 -5.04 -12.77 3.80
N ASN A 50 -5.78 -12.07 4.65
CA ASN A 50 -6.77 -11.10 4.18
C ASN A 50 -6.09 -9.75 3.96
N SER A 51 -6.56 -9.00 2.96
CA SER A 51 -6.12 -7.62 2.74
C SER A 51 -7.32 -6.69 2.55
N THR A 52 -7.26 -5.53 3.21
CA THR A 52 -8.13 -4.39 2.89
C THR A 52 -7.30 -3.35 2.19
N VAL A 53 -7.68 -2.94 0.98
CA VAL A 53 -6.92 -1.96 0.19
C VAL A 53 -7.63 -0.61 0.23
N TYR A 54 -6.93 0.40 0.71
CA TYR A 54 -7.26 1.80 0.54
C TYR A 54 -6.39 2.38 -0.55
N TYR A 55 -6.93 3.24 -1.40
CA TYR A 55 -6.14 4.01 -2.35
C TYR A 55 -6.57 5.46 -2.29
N GLN A 56 -5.59 6.35 -2.36
CA GLN A 56 -5.82 7.78 -2.38
C GLN A 56 -5.14 8.35 -3.62
N LYS A 57 -5.93 9.01 -4.47
CA LYS A 57 -5.38 9.76 -5.61
C LYS A 57 -4.43 10.82 -5.09
N THR A 58 -3.26 10.87 -5.70
CA THR A 58 -2.24 11.87 -5.44
C THR A 58 -1.96 12.61 -6.75
N ASN A 59 -1.65 13.90 -6.66
CA ASN A 59 -1.27 14.69 -7.82
C ASN A 59 -0.14 15.64 -7.42
N PRO A 60 1.05 15.57 -8.06
CA PRO A 60 1.42 14.69 -9.19
C PRO A 60 2.00 13.32 -8.77
N HIS A 61 2.22 12.43 -9.76
CA HIS A 61 2.79 11.07 -9.70
C HIS A 61 3.69 10.80 -8.47
N PRO A 62 3.27 9.93 -7.53
CA PRO A 62 4.04 9.65 -6.34
C PRO A 62 5.27 8.81 -6.70
N SER A 63 6.43 9.20 -6.17
CA SER A 63 7.71 8.52 -6.44
C SER A 63 8.31 7.83 -5.21
N ALA A 64 7.91 8.22 -4.00
CA ALA A 64 8.42 7.70 -2.75
C ALA A 64 7.33 7.69 -1.67
N VAL A 65 7.42 6.73 -0.75
CA VAL A 65 6.65 6.71 0.51
C VAL A 65 7.65 6.54 1.65
N ALA A 66 7.50 7.34 2.71
CA ALA A 66 8.23 7.19 3.96
C ALA A 66 7.22 7.00 5.10
N ILE A 67 7.59 6.21 6.10
CA ILE A 67 6.76 5.92 7.28
C ILE A 67 7.55 6.32 8.51
N GLY A 68 6.86 6.89 9.48
CA GLY A 68 7.39 7.18 10.80
C GLY A 68 6.27 7.72 11.68
N ASP A 69 6.48 7.60 12.97
CA ASP A 69 5.76 8.41 13.93
C ASP A 69 6.35 9.83 13.91
N PHE A 70 5.64 10.77 13.28
CA PHE A 70 6.10 12.14 13.08
C PHE A 70 5.49 13.12 14.09
N ASN A 71 4.51 12.68 14.87
CA ASN A 71 3.76 13.50 15.82
C ASN A 71 3.88 13.01 17.27
N ASN A 72 4.44 11.83 17.51
CA ASN A 72 4.76 11.26 18.82
C ASN A 72 3.54 11.18 19.75
N ASP A 73 2.42 10.68 19.23
CA ASP A 73 1.14 10.52 19.93
C ASP A 73 0.89 9.12 20.54
#